data_AF-A0A7X5WQV3-F1
#
_entry.id   AF-A0A7X5WQV3-F1
#
_cell.length_a   1.000
_cell.length_b   1.000
_cell.length_c   1.000
_cell.angle_alpha   90.00
_cell.angle_beta   90.00
_cell.angle_gamma   90.00
#
_symmetry.space_group_name_H-M   'P 1'
#
loop_
_entity.id
_entity.type
_entity.pdbx_description
1 polymer ?
#
loop_
_entity_poly.entity_id
_entity_poly.type
_entity_poly.pdbx_seq_one_letter_code
_entity_poly.pdbx_strand_id
1 'polypeptide(L)'
;MTATPTAHDGLEHRIAAVPRPTPVLSRERAAALTPRQRELLDQLTELARDGFSHLTMADLAARLNCSLRTLYGLAESREALVLMAFDRHLWTVGRSAREAVGADPLGDPLEAIRRYLAAANVAVSRTTPAFARDLAAVPGG
;
A
#
# COMPACT_ATOMS: atom_id res chain seq x y z
N MET A 1 -25.32 -7.30 39.41
CA MET A 1 -25.18 -8.37 38.39
C MET A 1 -24.44 -7.80 37.21
N THR A 2 -23.13 -7.98 37.14
CA THR A 2 -22.33 -7.60 35.96
C THR A 2 -22.32 -8.77 35.00
N ALA A 3 -22.87 -8.57 33.80
CA ALA A 3 -22.86 -9.58 32.74
C ALA A 3 -21.42 -9.92 32.35
N THR A 4 -21.09 -11.21 32.31
CA THR A 4 -19.81 -11.71 31.82
C THR A 4 -19.69 -11.35 30.33
N PRO A 5 -18.65 -10.64 29.88
CA PRO A 5 -18.49 -10.32 28.47
C PRO A 5 -18.41 -11.63 27.67
N THR A 6 -19.19 -11.71 26.60
CA THR A 6 -19.21 -12.89 25.73
C THR A 6 -17.94 -12.94 24.88
N ALA A 7 -17.57 -14.13 24.37
CA ALA A 7 -16.38 -14.27 23.51
C ALA A 7 -16.42 -13.36 22.26
N HIS A 8 -17.63 -12.99 21.80
CA HIS A 8 -17.86 -12.04 20.71
C HIS A 8 -17.42 -10.61 21.09
N ASP A 9 -17.81 -10.13 22.28
CA ASP A 9 -17.42 -8.80 22.78
C ASP A 9 -15.90 -8.65 22.88
N GLY A 10 -15.21 -9.73 23.29
CA GLY A 10 -13.75 -9.77 23.35
C GLY A 10 -13.08 -9.69 21.97
N LEU A 11 -13.68 -10.31 20.94
CA LEU A 11 -13.15 -10.25 19.58
C LEU A 11 -13.33 -8.87 18.95
N GLU A 12 -14.51 -8.27 19.09
CA GLU A 12 -14.80 -6.92 18.58
C GLU A 12 -13.85 -5.88 19.18
N HIS A 13 -13.61 -5.97 20.49
CA HIS A 13 -12.66 -5.08 21.17
C HIS A 13 -11.24 -5.24 20.61
N ARG A 14 -10.80 -6.48 20.35
CA ARG A 14 -9.47 -6.75 19.75
C ARG A 14 -9.36 -6.24 18.32
N ILE A 15 -10.41 -6.38 17.51
CA ILE A 15 -10.45 -5.84 16.14
C ILE A 15 -10.41 -4.31 16.17
N ALA A 16 -11.20 -3.68 17.04
CA ALA A 16 -11.20 -2.23 17.22
C ALA A 16 -9.84 -1.69 17.71
N ALA A 17 -9.09 -2.50 18.45
CA ALA A 17 -7.75 -2.18 18.92
C ALA A 17 -6.65 -2.35 17.86
N VAL A 18 -6.94 -2.93 16.68
CA VAL A 18 -5.94 -3.05 15.60
C VAL A 18 -5.62 -1.64 15.07
N PRO A 19 -4.39 -1.16 15.24
CA PRO A 19 -4.03 0.18 14.79
C PRO A 19 -4.07 0.24 13.26
N ARG A 20 -4.60 1.33 12.73
CA ARG A 20 -4.53 1.59 11.29
C ARG A 20 -3.07 1.90 10.92
N PRO A 21 -2.54 1.36 9.82
CA PRO A 21 -1.21 1.73 9.35
C PRO A 21 -1.11 3.24 9.15
N THR A 22 -0.02 3.83 9.63
CA THR A 22 0.32 5.22 9.35
C THR A 22 0.75 5.33 7.90
N PRO A 23 0.11 6.18 7.07
CA PRO A 23 0.47 6.29 5.66
C PRO A 23 1.84 6.98 5.53
N VAL A 24 2.70 6.44 4.66
CA VAL A 24 3.98 7.08 4.29
C VAL A 24 3.72 8.39 3.57
N LEU A 25 2.74 8.40 2.67
CA LEU A 25 2.28 9.59 1.99
C LEU A 25 1.04 10.14 2.70
N SER A 26 1.17 11.32 3.34
CA SER A 26 0.01 11.96 3.98
C SER A 26 -1.14 12.14 2.98
N ARG A 27 -2.38 12.05 3.46
CA ARG A 27 -3.56 12.16 2.57
C ARG A 27 -3.61 13.48 1.82
N GLU A 28 -3.19 14.56 2.46
CA GLU A 28 -3.10 15.89 1.86
C GLU A 28 -2.08 15.91 0.72
N ARG A 29 -0.88 15.36 0.95
CA ARG A 29 0.17 15.29 -0.08
C ARG A 29 -0.25 14.36 -1.23
N ALA A 30 -0.92 13.25 -0.93
CA ALA A 30 -1.51 12.37 -1.93
C ALA A 30 -2.58 13.09 -2.78
N ALA A 31 -3.40 13.95 -2.17
CA ALA A 31 -4.40 14.74 -2.88
C ALA A 31 -3.76 15.83 -3.76
N ALA A 32 -2.64 16.42 -3.32
CA ALA A 32 -1.92 17.47 -4.05
C ALA A 32 -1.12 16.97 -5.28
N LEU A 33 -0.95 15.65 -5.45
CA LEU A 33 -0.23 15.10 -6.61
C LEU A 33 -0.93 15.48 -7.93
N THR A 34 -0.13 15.93 -8.90
CA THR A 34 -0.62 16.12 -10.27
C THR A 34 -0.94 14.78 -10.93
N PRO A 35 -1.79 14.75 -11.98
CA PRO A 35 -2.05 13.52 -12.73
C PRO A 35 -0.78 12.82 -13.22
N ARG A 36 0.21 13.60 -13.71
CA ARG A 36 1.50 13.07 -14.16
C ARG A 36 2.30 12.44 -13.01
N GLN A 37 2.31 13.05 -11.83
CA GLN A 37 3.00 12.46 -10.67
C GLN A 37 2.34 11.17 -10.20
N ARG A 38 1.01 11.08 -10.26
CA ARG A 38 0.29 9.82 -9.95
C ARG A 38 0.68 8.71 -10.90
N GLU A 39 0.68 9.01 -12.20
CA GLU A 39 1.10 8.07 -13.24
C GLU A 39 2.56 7.60 -13.05
N LEU A 40 3.48 8.52 -12.71
CA LEU A 40 4.87 8.17 -12.41
C LEU A 40 4.98 7.19 -11.23
N LEU A 41 4.22 7.40 -10.15
CA LEU A 41 4.22 6.50 -8.99
C LEU A 41 3.59 5.14 -9.32
N ASP A 42 2.55 5.11 -10.16
CA ASP A 42 1.95 3.86 -10.65
C ASP A 42 2.96 3.06 -11.48
N GLN A 43 3.65 3.70 -12.43
CA GLN A 43 4.71 3.07 -13.23
C GLN A 43 5.92 2.63 -12.38
N LEU A 44 6.31 3.44 -11.39
CA LEU A 44 7.40 3.09 -10.49
C LEU A 44 7.12 1.82 -9.69
N THR A 45 5.86 1.62 -9.27
CA THR A 45 5.45 0.41 -8.55
C THR A 45 5.73 -0.84 -9.39
N GLU A 46 5.41 -0.79 -10.68
CA GLU A 46 5.68 -1.89 -11.63
C GLU A 46 7.19 -2.13 -11.80
N LEU A 47 7.97 -1.07 -11.98
CA LEU A 47 9.42 -1.17 -12.19
C LEU A 47 10.18 -1.77 -11.00
N ALA A 48 9.68 -1.56 -9.78
CA ALA A 48 10.36 -1.95 -8.55
C ALA A 48 9.89 -3.31 -7.99
N ARG A 49 8.90 -3.99 -8.60
CA ARG A 49 8.35 -5.27 -8.07
C ARG A 49 9.38 -6.40 -7.98
N ASP A 50 10.38 -6.38 -8.85
CA ASP A 50 11.46 -7.37 -8.90
C ASP A 50 12.66 -6.98 -8.03
N GLY A 51 12.48 -6.00 -7.14
CA GLY A 51 13.54 -5.37 -6.37
C GLY A 51 13.91 -4.01 -6.95
N PHE A 52 14.44 -3.15 -6.11
CA PHE A 52 14.82 -1.78 -6.42
C PHE A 52 16.26 -1.45 -6.03
N SER A 53 16.97 -2.31 -5.29
CA SER A 53 18.34 -2.08 -4.81
C SER A 53 19.36 -1.83 -5.92
N HIS A 54 19.10 -2.33 -7.13
CA HIS A 54 19.92 -2.14 -8.32
C HIS A 54 19.57 -0.88 -9.13
N LEU A 55 18.46 -0.20 -8.83
CA LEU A 55 18.02 0.99 -9.55
C LEU A 55 18.62 2.25 -8.92
N THR A 56 19.09 3.20 -9.71
CA THR A 56 19.43 4.55 -9.25
C THR A 56 18.30 5.53 -9.55
N MET A 57 18.33 6.72 -8.94
CA MET A 57 17.40 7.81 -9.32
C MET A 57 17.52 8.18 -10.80
N ALA A 58 18.73 8.06 -11.39
CA ALA A 58 18.94 8.29 -12.82
C ALA A 58 18.30 7.19 -13.68
N ASP A 59 18.41 5.92 -13.28
CA ASP A 59 17.73 4.81 -13.95
C ASP A 59 16.22 4.98 -13.92
N LEU A 60 15.67 5.36 -12.76
CA LEU A 60 14.25 5.63 -12.60
C LEU A 60 13.80 6.78 -13.50
N ALA A 61 14.55 7.89 -13.53
CA ALA A 61 14.23 9.04 -14.36
C ALA A 61 14.20 8.67 -15.85
N ALA A 62 15.20 7.90 -16.31
CA ALA A 62 15.29 7.43 -17.67
C ALA A 62 14.14 6.49 -18.05
N ARG A 63 13.84 5.48 -17.21
CA ARG A 63 12.79 4.49 -17.47
C ARG A 63 11.38 5.09 -17.41
N LEU A 64 11.17 6.06 -16.53
CA LEU A 64 9.88 6.76 -16.37
C LEU A 64 9.70 7.94 -17.34
N ASN A 65 10.72 8.23 -18.16
CA ASN A 65 10.77 9.37 -19.07
C ASN A 65 10.44 10.70 -18.36
N CYS A 66 11.19 11.00 -17.31
CA CYS A 66 11.05 12.23 -16.54
C CYS A 66 12.41 12.78 -16.08
N SER A 67 12.41 13.99 -15.51
CA SER A 67 13.66 14.60 -15.03
C SER A 67 14.00 14.13 -13.62
N LEU A 68 15.30 14.12 -13.28
CA LEU A 68 15.75 13.92 -11.89
C LEU A 68 15.11 14.94 -10.93
N ARG A 69 14.94 16.20 -11.38
CA ARG A 69 14.27 17.24 -10.60
C ARG A 69 12.82 16.85 -10.28
N THR A 70 12.12 16.19 -11.19
CA THR A 70 10.76 15.69 -10.95
C THR A 70 10.76 14.62 -9.85
N LEU A 71 11.70 13.67 -9.89
CA LEU A 71 11.80 12.63 -8.88
C LEU A 71 12.22 13.16 -7.51
N TYR A 72 13.23 14.02 -7.45
CA TYR A 72 13.66 14.66 -6.20
C TYR A 72 12.62 15.63 -5.63
N GLY A 73 11.75 16.18 -6.48
CA GLY A 73 10.57 16.93 -6.03
C GLY A 73 9.51 16.04 -5.38
N LEU A 74 9.52 14.73 -5.65
CA LEU A 74 8.60 13.76 -5.04
C LEU A 74 9.17 13.15 -3.77
N ALA A 75 10.45 12.79 -3.74
CA ALA A 75 11.09 12.20 -2.56
C ALA A 75 12.60 12.47 -2.54
N GLU A 76 13.18 12.51 -1.34
CA GLU A 76 14.61 12.82 -1.14
C GLU A 76 15.56 11.69 -1.55
N SER A 77 15.06 10.45 -1.61
CA SER A 77 15.83 9.26 -1.96
C SER A 77 15.01 8.28 -2.79
N ARG A 78 15.70 7.30 -3.39
CA ARG A 78 15.07 6.19 -4.10
C ARG A 78 14.17 5.39 -3.17
N GLU A 79 14.65 5.07 -1.97
CA GLU A 79 13.94 4.28 -0.97
C GLU A 79 12.64 4.99 -0.59
N ALA A 80 12.72 6.29 -0.27
CA ALA A 80 11.55 7.10 0.05
C ALA A 80 10.56 7.19 -1.12
N LEU A 81 11.07 7.26 -2.36
CA LEU A 81 10.24 7.29 -3.57
C LEU A 81 9.50 5.97 -3.79
N VAL A 82 10.19 4.84 -3.63
CA VAL A 82 9.61 3.49 -3.74
C VAL A 82 8.57 3.27 -2.65
N LEU A 83 8.89 3.57 -1.38
CA LEU A 83 7.95 3.46 -0.28
C LEU A 83 6.69 4.32 -0.52
N MET A 84 6.85 5.54 -1.03
CA MET A 84 5.72 6.41 -1.39
C MET A 84 4.83 5.79 -2.48
N ALA A 85 5.44 5.23 -3.54
CA ALA A 85 4.69 4.61 -4.63
C ALA A 85 3.89 3.39 -4.15
N PHE A 86 4.55 2.51 -3.38
CA PHE A 86 3.91 1.32 -2.84
C PHE A 86 2.85 1.64 -1.79
N ASP A 87 3.07 2.60 -0.89
CA ASP A 87 2.04 3.06 0.06
C ASP A 87 0.78 3.51 -0.67
N ARG A 88 0.92 4.40 -1.67
CA ARG A 88 -0.22 4.85 -2.48
C ARG A 88 -0.91 3.69 -3.22
N HIS A 89 -0.12 2.77 -3.79
CA HIS A 89 -0.66 1.60 -4.48
C HIS A 89 -1.48 0.72 -3.53
N LEU A 90 -0.93 0.38 -2.36
CA LEU A 90 -1.59 -0.45 -1.35
C LEU A 90 -2.87 0.17 -0.81
N TRP A 91 -2.92 1.49 -0.60
CA TRP A 91 -4.16 2.18 -0.24
C TRP A 91 -5.24 2.10 -1.33
N THR A 92 -4.81 2.13 -2.59
CA THR A 92 -5.73 1.98 -3.74
C THR A 92 -6.27 0.55 -3.81
N VAL A 93 -5.39 -0.45 -3.69
CA VAL A 93 -5.76 -1.87 -3.62
C VAL A 93 -6.72 -2.14 -2.46
N GLY A 94 -6.41 -1.64 -1.27
CA GLY A 94 -7.25 -1.82 -0.09
C GLY A 94 -8.65 -1.20 -0.26
N ARG A 95 -8.77 -0.08 -0.98
CA ARG A 95 -10.06 0.51 -1.33
C ARG A 95 -10.84 -0.39 -2.28
N SER A 96 -10.24 -0.84 -3.38
CA SER A 96 -10.89 -1.73 -4.35
C SER A 96 -11.29 -3.07 -3.72
N ALA A 97 -10.46 -3.63 -2.84
CA ALA A 97 -10.79 -4.84 -2.11
C ALA A 97 -12.00 -4.65 -1.16
N ARG A 98 -12.13 -3.48 -0.53
CA ARG A 98 -13.32 -3.14 0.28
C ARG A 98 -14.57 -3.00 -0.58
N GLU A 99 -14.47 -2.38 -1.74
CA GLU A 99 -15.59 -2.25 -2.69
C GLU A 99 -16.08 -3.63 -3.17
N ALA A 100 -15.15 -4.57 -3.39
CA ALA A 100 -15.47 -5.94 -3.82
C ALA A 100 -16.24 -6.79 -2.78
N VAL A 101 -16.15 -6.45 -1.48
CA VAL A 101 -16.92 -7.13 -0.43
C VAL A 101 -18.42 -6.79 -0.53
N GLY A 102 -18.75 -5.60 -1.07
CA GLY A 102 -20.10 -5.06 -1.05
C GLY A 102 -20.51 -4.54 0.34
N ALA A 103 -21.69 -3.94 0.43
CA ALA A 103 -22.22 -3.33 1.66
C ALA A 103 -23.26 -4.20 2.38
N ASP A 104 -23.32 -5.51 2.13
CA ASP A 104 -24.35 -6.38 2.70
C ASP A 104 -24.17 -6.53 4.23
N PRO A 105 -25.01 -5.87 5.05
CA PRO A 105 -24.87 -5.89 6.50
C PRO A 105 -25.31 -7.22 7.13
N LEU A 106 -25.99 -8.08 6.35
CA LEU A 106 -26.52 -9.38 6.78
C LEU A 106 -25.70 -10.56 6.22
N GLY A 107 -24.61 -10.27 5.49
CA GLY A 107 -23.77 -11.28 4.85
C GLY A 107 -22.89 -12.07 5.84
N ASP A 108 -22.46 -13.26 5.41
CA ASP A 108 -21.52 -14.11 6.18
C ASP A 108 -20.16 -13.39 6.37
N PRO A 109 -19.75 -13.09 7.63
CA PRO A 109 -18.47 -12.42 7.91
C PRO A 109 -17.25 -13.16 7.37
N LEU A 110 -17.29 -14.50 7.33
CA LEU A 110 -16.17 -15.29 6.82
C LEU A 110 -16.04 -15.14 5.31
N GLU A 111 -17.17 -15.09 4.61
CA GLU A 111 -17.21 -14.86 3.17
C GLU A 111 -16.73 -13.44 2.81
N ALA A 112 -17.09 -12.44 3.62
CA ALA A 112 -16.58 -11.07 3.48
C ALA A 112 -15.05 -11.02 3.61
N ILE A 113 -14.48 -11.72 4.61
CA ILE A 113 -13.02 -11.83 4.78
C ILE A 113 -12.39 -12.53 3.58
N ARG A 114 -12.96 -13.65 3.09
CA ARG A 114 -12.45 -14.38 1.92
C ARG A 114 -12.41 -13.50 0.67
N ARG A 115 -13.49 -12.76 0.39
CA ARG A 115 -13.56 -11.85 -0.77
C ARG A 115 -12.55 -10.72 -0.68
N TYR A 116 -12.44 -10.10 0.50
CA TYR A 116 -11.44 -9.07 0.75
C TYR A 116 -10.02 -9.59 0.49
N LEU A 117 -9.68 -10.73 1.10
CA LEU A 117 -8.35 -11.31 0.96
C LEU A 117 -8.06 -11.78 -0.47
N ALA A 118 -9.05 -12.33 -1.18
CA ALA A 118 -8.90 -12.70 -2.58
C ALA A 118 -8.59 -11.47 -3.46
N ALA A 119 -9.36 -10.39 -3.30
CA ALA A 119 -9.15 -9.15 -4.04
C ALA A 119 -7.82 -8.47 -3.69
N ALA A 120 -7.47 -8.42 -2.40
CA ALA A 120 -6.23 -7.83 -1.93
C ALA A 120 -5.00 -8.63 -2.41
N ASN A 121 -5.01 -9.96 -2.28
CA ASN A 121 -3.88 -10.81 -2.68
C ASN A 121 -3.58 -10.73 -4.16
N VAL A 122 -4.62 -10.76 -5.03
CA VAL A 122 -4.39 -10.65 -6.49
C VAL A 122 -3.63 -9.38 -6.82
N ALA A 123 -3.99 -8.27 -6.19
CA ALA A 123 -3.38 -6.98 -6.46
C ALA A 123 -1.94 -6.84 -5.93
N VAL A 124 -1.56 -7.55 -4.85
CA VAL A 124 -0.18 -7.53 -4.31
C VAL A 124 0.70 -8.73 -4.71
N SER A 125 0.12 -9.70 -5.42
CA SER A 125 0.72 -11.01 -5.73
C SER A 125 2.06 -10.98 -6.47
N ARG A 126 2.37 -9.87 -7.14
CA ARG A 126 3.60 -9.73 -7.95
C ARG A 126 4.83 -9.29 -7.17
N THR A 127 4.77 -9.26 -5.83
CA THR A 127 5.92 -8.88 -5.01
C THR A 127 6.91 -10.03 -4.91
N THR A 128 8.16 -9.81 -5.34
CA THR A 128 9.18 -10.87 -5.39
C THR A 128 9.99 -10.99 -4.08
N PRO A 129 10.69 -12.13 -3.87
CA PRO A 129 11.65 -12.26 -2.77
C PRO A 129 12.77 -11.20 -2.80
N ALA A 130 13.13 -10.68 -3.97
CA ALA A 130 14.12 -9.60 -4.09
C ALA A 130 13.59 -8.30 -3.50
N PHE A 131 12.35 -7.92 -3.85
CA PHE A 131 11.69 -6.77 -3.23
C PHE A 131 11.60 -6.90 -1.72
N ALA A 132 11.21 -8.07 -1.20
CA ALA A 132 11.12 -8.29 0.24
C ALA A 132 12.47 -8.09 0.96
N ARG A 133 13.58 -8.53 0.35
CA ARG A 133 14.94 -8.29 0.88
C ARG A 133 15.31 -6.81 0.85
N ASP A 134 15.03 -6.14 -0.26
CA ASP A 134 15.34 -4.72 -0.41
C ASP A 134 14.54 -3.89 0.61
N LEU A 135 13.26 -4.20 0.80
CA LEU A 135 12.40 -3.54 1.79
C LEU A 135 12.92 -3.73 3.22
N ALA A 136 13.34 -4.95 3.58
CA ALA A 136 13.90 -5.24 4.90
C ALA A 136 15.21 -4.47 5.20
N ALA A 137 15.90 -3.97 4.18
CA ALA A 137 17.10 -3.14 4.32
C ALA A 137 16.78 -1.64 4.47
N VAL A 138 15.53 -1.22 4.21
CA VAL A 138 15.11 0.18 4.34
C VAL A 138 14.60 0.45 5.77
N PRO A 139 15.12 1.47 6.47
CA PRO A 139 14.58 1.85 7.77
C PRO A 139 13.10 2.23 7.68
N GLY A 140 12.24 1.51 8.41
CA GLY A 140 10.79 1.72 8.39
C GLY A 140 10.04 1.06 7.22
N GLY A 141 10.73 0.22 6.44
CA GLY A 141 10.15 -0.70 5.45
C GLY A 141 9.63 -2.00 6.05
#